data_AF-A0A2H1FME1-F1
#
_entry.id   AF-A0A2H1FME1-F1
#
_cell.length_a   1.000
_cell.length_b   1.000
_cell.length_c   1.000
_cell.angle_alpha   90.00
_cell.angle_beta   90.00
_cell.angle_gamma   90.00
#
_symmetry.space_group_name_H-M   'P 1'
#
loop_
_entity.id
_entity.type
_entity.pdbx_description
1 polymer ?
#
loop_
_entity_poly.entity_id
_entity_poly.type
_entity_poly.pdbx_seq_one_letter_code
_entity_poly.pdbx_strand_id
1 'polypeptide(L)'
;MVRSIVSTPRETGQYQSLETYGGWEKFLQEVPLDHDKSVVFDEEITPVMATDSSTFSMTILAALEFAMPDLLEKEELLLHIVGATVREHSRGAIFEDLLHLLPGLKRLKVIFGGLELPVRVGAGNTNNVPICASCTTRGRTYTFSEFTSTYHDYVQTSAYRQPDLAVLFHTGRRLLSVGFGGGLLQGTWAPTTRHLVDSGTLTLCTSFTAHEAARDAEELDSLPAKFLLRPEMNKWRGLVPIPVQLNAHEHSFCFINQFWYIFKGGEKK
;
A
#
# COMPACT_ATOMS: atom_id res chain seq x y z
N MET A 1 10.38 14.63 3.94
CA MET A 1 10.60 13.25 3.45
C MET A 1 10.78 13.33 1.95
N VAL A 2 11.78 12.64 1.39
CA VAL A 2 12.11 12.71 -0.03
C VAL A 2 10.94 12.13 -0.83
N ARG A 3 10.27 12.96 -1.62
CA ARG A 3 9.40 12.43 -2.68
C ARG A 3 10.33 11.86 -3.74
N SER A 4 10.28 10.54 -3.91
CA SER A 4 11.02 9.82 -4.95
C SER A 4 10.02 9.06 -5.79
N ILE A 5 10.07 9.17 -7.11
CA ILE A 5 9.20 8.46 -8.05
C ILE A 5 10.09 7.78 -9.09
N VAL A 6 9.66 6.66 -9.66
CA VAL A 6 10.31 6.11 -10.86
C VAL A 6 10.38 7.20 -11.93
N SER A 7 11.56 7.41 -12.55
CA SER A 7 11.77 8.59 -13.41
C SER A 7 11.02 8.51 -14.73
N THR A 8 10.94 7.32 -15.33
CA THR A 8 10.40 7.14 -16.68
C THR A 8 9.40 6.00 -16.74
N PRO A 9 8.20 6.24 -17.28
CA PRO A 9 7.23 5.18 -17.46
C PRO A 9 7.71 4.12 -18.46
N ARG A 10 7.71 2.87 -18.02
CA ARG A 10 8.13 1.71 -18.80
C ARG A 10 7.18 1.43 -19.96
N GLU A 11 7.75 0.91 -21.03
CA GLU A 11 7.03 0.31 -22.15
C GLU A 11 6.90 -1.20 -21.97
N THR A 12 6.00 -1.84 -22.72
CA THR A 12 5.73 -3.29 -22.60
C THR A 12 6.99 -4.13 -22.78
N GLY A 13 7.88 -3.76 -23.71
CA GLY A 13 9.16 -4.46 -23.93
C GLY A 13 10.23 -4.21 -22.86
N GLN A 14 9.99 -3.26 -21.95
CA GLN A 14 10.89 -2.89 -20.86
C GLN A 14 10.39 -3.36 -19.49
N TYR A 15 9.19 -3.97 -19.44
CA TYR A 15 8.65 -4.47 -18.18
C TYR A 15 9.50 -5.63 -17.67
N GLN A 16 9.81 -5.56 -16.39
CA GLN A 16 10.44 -6.63 -15.63
C GLN A 16 9.67 -6.74 -14.32
N SER A 17 9.28 -7.96 -13.94
CA SER A 17 8.63 -8.20 -12.65
C SER A 17 9.60 -7.84 -11.52
N LEU A 18 9.05 -7.33 -10.42
CA LEU A 18 9.79 -7.07 -9.20
C LEU A 18 10.59 -8.31 -8.74
N GLU A 19 10.06 -9.51 -8.91
CA GLU A 19 10.77 -10.74 -8.53
C GLU A 19 12.16 -10.87 -9.20
N THR A 20 12.29 -10.43 -10.45
CA THR A 20 13.54 -10.53 -11.23
C THR A 20 14.65 -9.59 -10.74
N TYR A 21 14.30 -8.54 -10.00
CA TYR A 21 15.27 -7.67 -9.34
C TYR A 21 15.83 -8.31 -8.06
N GLY A 22 15.10 -9.20 -7.40
CA GLY A 22 15.53 -9.84 -6.15
C GLY A 22 15.57 -8.91 -4.92
N GLY A 23 15.42 -7.59 -5.09
CA GLY A 23 15.31 -6.60 -4.02
C GLY A 23 15.73 -5.19 -4.44
N TRP A 24 15.81 -4.28 -3.46
CA TRP A 24 16.13 -2.86 -3.70
C TRP A 24 17.49 -2.62 -4.35
N GLU A 25 18.52 -3.38 -4.02
CA GLU A 25 19.89 -3.13 -4.51
C GLU A 25 19.94 -3.16 -6.05
N LYS A 26 19.50 -4.27 -6.65
CA LYS A 26 19.45 -4.40 -8.12
C LYS A 26 18.41 -3.46 -8.73
N PHE A 27 17.27 -3.26 -8.07
CA PHE A 27 16.25 -2.33 -8.56
C PHE A 27 16.79 -0.90 -8.67
N LEU A 28 17.47 -0.39 -7.65
CA LEU A 28 18.03 0.98 -7.66
C LEU A 28 19.18 1.15 -8.67
N GLN A 29 19.86 0.06 -9.05
CA GLN A 29 20.88 0.08 -10.11
C GLN A 29 20.27 0.15 -11.51
N GLU A 30 19.10 -0.45 -11.73
CA GLU A 30 18.48 -0.58 -13.05
C GLU A 30 17.30 0.38 -13.28
N VAL A 31 16.72 0.91 -12.21
CA VAL A 31 15.50 1.73 -12.24
C VAL A 31 15.79 3.09 -11.62
N PRO A 32 16.01 4.14 -12.44
CA PRO A 32 16.28 5.46 -11.91
C PRO A 32 15.05 6.00 -11.15
N LEU A 33 15.32 6.63 -10.01
CA LEU A 33 14.34 7.34 -9.20
C LEU A 33 14.60 8.85 -9.27
N ASP A 34 13.57 9.60 -9.66
CA ASP A 34 13.54 11.06 -9.56
C ASP A 34 13.19 11.47 -8.15
N HIS A 35 14.09 12.19 -7.50
CA HIS A 35 13.88 12.76 -6.18
C HIS A 35 13.89 14.30 -6.24
N ASP A 36 13.28 14.92 -5.24
CA ASP A 36 13.27 16.38 -5.10
C ASP A 36 14.70 16.92 -4.86
N LYS A 37 15.28 17.52 -5.91
CA LYS A 37 16.63 18.09 -5.93
C LYS A 37 16.78 19.34 -5.05
N SER A 38 15.67 19.92 -4.57
CA SER A 38 15.73 21.05 -3.63
C SER A 38 16.19 20.63 -2.23
N VAL A 39 16.17 19.32 -1.95
CA VAL A 39 16.64 18.79 -0.68
C VAL A 39 18.08 18.32 -0.83
N VAL A 40 18.99 18.99 -0.11
CA VAL A 40 20.42 18.67 -0.11
C VAL A 40 20.60 17.32 0.57
N PHE A 41 20.96 16.29 -0.19
CA PHE A 41 21.26 14.98 0.35
C PHE A 41 22.54 14.39 -0.22
N ASP A 42 23.09 13.50 0.58
CA ASP A 42 24.23 12.63 0.29
C ASP A 42 23.84 11.57 -0.76
N GLU A 43 24.71 11.34 -1.74
CA GLU A 43 24.48 10.41 -2.86
C GLU A 43 24.30 8.95 -2.39
N GLU A 44 24.86 8.58 -1.23
CA GLU A 44 24.75 7.23 -0.66
C GLU A 44 23.46 7.06 0.16
N ILE A 45 23.02 8.11 0.86
CA ILE A 45 21.84 8.06 1.75
C ILE A 45 20.54 8.27 0.97
N THR A 46 20.56 9.08 -0.10
CA THR A 46 19.36 9.43 -0.88
C THR A 46 18.61 8.19 -1.40
N PRO A 47 19.27 7.18 -2.00
CA PRO A 47 18.59 5.99 -2.48
C PRO A 47 17.92 5.18 -1.36
N VAL A 48 18.55 5.09 -0.19
CA VAL A 48 17.99 4.43 1.00
C VAL A 48 16.73 5.15 1.47
N MET A 49 16.77 6.49 1.57
CA MET A 49 15.60 7.29 1.95
C MET A 49 14.46 7.22 0.93
N ALA A 50 14.78 7.06 -0.36
CA ALA A 50 13.79 6.88 -1.41
C ALA A 50 12.95 5.61 -1.20
N THR A 51 13.56 4.53 -0.69
CA THR A 51 12.84 3.27 -0.42
C THR A 51 11.71 3.42 0.58
N ASP A 52 11.83 4.32 1.56
CA ASP A 52 10.81 4.57 2.59
C ASP A 52 9.55 5.26 2.04
N SER A 53 9.70 5.98 0.93
CA SER A 53 8.57 6.52 0.16
C SER A 53 8.03 5.46 -0.79
N SER A 54 8.89 4.88 -1.64
CA SER A 54 8.48 3.94 -2.70
C SER A 54 8.03 2.57 -2.19
N THR A 55 8.30 2.20 -0.93
CA THR A 55 7.85 0.91 -0.37
C THR A 55 6.34 0.71 -0.47
N PHE A 56 5.52 1.77 -0.44
CA PHE A 56 4.07 1.65 -0.57
C PHE A 56 3.67 1.15 -1.96
N SER A 57 4.17 1.80 -3.01
CA SER A 57 3.91 1.41 -4.41
C SER A 57 4.56 0.07 -4.73
N MET A 58 5.80 -0.18 -4.28
CA MET A 58 6.49 -1.45 -4.55
C MET A 58 5.84 -2.64 -3.87
N THR A 59 5.39 -2.49 -2.61
CA THR A 59 4.70 -3.59 -1.91
C THR A 59 3.35 -3.89 -2.55
N ILE A 60 2.63 -2.85 -3.02
CA ILE A 60 1.40 -3.03 -3.80
C ILE A 60 1.68 -3.76 -5.11
N LEU A 61 2.67 -3.31 -5.87
CA LEU A 61 3.03 -3.93 -7.16
C LEU A 61 3.45 -5.39 -6.96
N ALA A 62 4.27 -5.69 -5.96
CA ALA A 62 4.67 -7.06 -5.63
C ALA A 62 3.46 -7.95 -5.31
N ALA A 63 2.46 -7.41 -4.59
CA ALA A 63 1.24 -8.14 -4.27
C ALA A 63 0.35 -8.38 -5.49
N LEU A 64 0.25 -7.38 -6.37
CA LEU A 64 -0.46 -7.50 -7.64
C LEU A 64 0.21 -8.54 -8.54
N GLU A 65 1.53 -8.47 -8.73
CA GLU A 65 2.28 -9.43 -9.55
C GLU A 65 2.15 -10.86 -9.02
N PHE A 66 2.16 -11.02 -7.69
CA PHE A 66 2.01 -12.32 -7.06
C PHE A 66 0.59 -12.92 -7.24
N ALA A 67 -0.45 -12.08 -7.15
CA ALA A 67 -1.82 -12.55 -7.03
C ALA A 67 -2.67 -12.42 -8.31
N MET A 68 -2.19 -11.70 -9.33
CA MET A 68 -2.96 -11.33 -10.52
C MET A 68 -2.18 -11.68 -11.80
N PRO A 69 -2.37 -12.90 -12.35
CA PRO A 69 -1.66 -13.35 -13.55
C PRO A 69 -1.89 -12.49 -14.80
N ASP A 70 -3.05 -11.84 -14.89
CA ASP A 70 -3.49 -10.96 -15.97
C ASP A 70 -3.15 -9.48 -15.73
N LEU A 71 -2.30 -9.16 -14.75
CA LEU A 71 -1.99 -7.78 -14.35
C LEU A 71 -1.53 -6.89 -15.51
N LEU A 72 -0.73 -7.42 -16.43
CA LEU A 72 -0.21 -6.65 -17.58
C LEU A 72 -1.27 -6.30 -18.62
N GLU A 73 -2.40 -7.01 -18.63
CA GLU A 73 -3.54 -6.75 -19.52
C GLU A 73 -4.47 -5.68 -18.94
N LYS A 74 -4.32 -5.33 -17.66
CA LYS A 74 -5.17 -4.34 -17.01
C LYS A 74 -4.83 -2.92 -17.42
N GLU A 75 -5.84 -2.26 -17.97
CA GLU A 75 -5.79 -0.82 -18.24
C GLU A 75 -6.23 0.04 -17.05
N GLU A 76 -6.90 -0.56 -16.06
CA GLU A 76 -7.44 0.14 -14.89
C GLU A 76 -7.21 -0.66 -13.61
N LEU A 77 -6.86 0.05 -12.54
CA LEU A 77 -6.75 -0.50 -11.19
C LEU A 77 -7.50 0.38 -10.20
N LEU A 78 -8.37 -0.26 -9.42
CA LEU A 78 -9.02 0.31 -8.25
C LEU A 78 -8.37 -0.24 -6.97
N LEU A 79 -7.68 0.62 -6.24
CA LEU A 79 -7.05 0.30 -4.96
C LEU A 79 -7.83 0.93 -3.82
N HIS A 80 -8.10 0.18 -2.75
CA HIS A 80 -8.61 0.73 -1.50
C HIS A 80 -7.53 0.70 -0.44
N ILE A 81 -7.10 1.86 0.06
CA ILE A 81 -6.20 1.96 1.21
C ILE A 81 -7.06 2.03 2.47
N VAL A 82 -7.13 0.90 3.18
CA VAL A 82 -8.05 0.67 4.29
C VAL A 82 -7.37 0.96 5.62
N GLY A 83 -8.01 1.77 6.46
CA GLY A 83 -7.40 2.30 7.68
C GLY A 83 -6.33 3.34 7.40
N ALA A 84 -6.45 4.07 6.28
CA ALA A 84 -5.49 5.10 5.91
C ALA A 84 -5.41 6.21 6.97
N THR A 85 -4.19 6.58 7.32
CA THR A 85 -3.89 7.74 8.16
C THR A 85 -3.35 8.89 7.30
N VAL A 86 -3.02 10.02 7.94
CA VAL A 86 -2.30 11.12 7.28
C VAL A 86 -1.00 10.64 6.61
N ARG A 87 -0.36 9.58 7.13
CA ARG A 87 0.89 9.03 6.60
C ARG A 87 0.72 8.47 5.18
N GLU A 88 -0.26 7.59 4.97
CA GLU A 88 -0.53 7.00 3.66
C GLU A 88 -1.09 8.06 2.71
N HIS A 89 -2.00 8.91 3.21
CA HIS A 89 -2.63 9.95 2.42
C HIS A 89 -1.62 11.01 1.91
N SER A 90 -0.73 11.50 2.78
CA SER A 90 0.32 12.48 2.39
C SER A 90 1.31 11.94 1.37
N ARG A 91 1.40 10.61 1.23
CA ARG A 91 2.23 9.93 0.25
C ARG A 91 1.48 9.56 -1.03
N GLY A 92 0.20 9.92 -1.20
CA GLY A 92 -0.63 9.44 -2.32
C GLY A 92 0.00 9.62 -3.71
N ALA A 93 0.77 10.69 -3.94
CA ALA A 93 1.48 10.92 -5.20
C ALA A 93 2.48 9.81 -5.57
N ILE A 94 2.94 8.99 -4.61
CA ILE A 94 3.85 7.86 -4.86
C ILE A 94 3.19 6.76 -5.68
N PHE A 95 1.86 6.66 -5.64
CA PHE A 95 1.16 5.61 -6.39
C PHE A 95 1.23 5.82 -7.91
N GLU A 96 1.70 6.99 -8.38
CA GLU A 96 2.08 7.19 -9.77
C GLU A 96 3.18 6.20 -10.23
N ASP A 97 4.02 5.67 -9.32
CA ASP A 97 4.97 4.60 -9.63
C ASP A 97 4.29 3.38 -10.29
N LEU A 98 3.03 3.09 -9.95
CA LEU A 98 2.28 2.00 -10.58
C LEU A 98 2.02 2.29 -12.06
N LEU A 99 1.72 3.55 -12.42
CA LEU A 99 1.61 3.96 -13.82
C LEU A 99 2.96 3.84 -14.53
N HIS A 100 4.07 4.08 -13.83
CA HIS A 100 5.39 3.99 -14.43
C HIS A 100 5.85 2.55 -14.62
N LEU A 101 5.56 1.66 -13.67
CA LEU A 101 6.03 0.28 -13.70
C LEU A 101 5.10 -0.65 -14.48
N LEU A 102 3.79 -0.38 -14.53
CA LEU A 102 2.82 -1.17 -15.29
C LEU A 102 2.54 -0.52 -16.65
N PRO A 103 3.12 -1.02 -17.76
CA PRO A 103 3.01 -0.36 -19.06
C PRO A 103 1.58 -0.33 -19.61
N GLY A 104 0.77 -1.35 -19.32
CA GLY A 104 -0.63 -1.44 -19.75
C GLY A 104 -1.57 -0.52 -18.96
N LEU A 105 -1.18 -0.07 -17.77
CA LEU A 105 -2.04 0.70 -16.88
C LEU A 105 -2.26 2.12 -17.41
N LYS A 106 -3.53 2.46 -17.64
CA LYS A 106 -3.96 3.78 -18.12
C LYS A 106 -4.67 4.57 -17.03
N ARG A 107 -5.42 3.91 -16.15
CA ARG A 107 -6.27 4.56 -15.15
C ARG A 107 -5.98 3.98 -13.77
N LEU A 108 -5.46 4.81 -12.87
CA LEU A 108 -5.29 4.46 -11.47
C LEU A 108 -6.33 5.19 -10.64
N LYS A 109 -7.09 4.45 -9.84
CA LYS A 109 -8.00 5.00 -8.85
C LYS A 109 -7.65 4.49 -7.46
N VAL A 110 -7.42 5.42 -6.53
CA VAL A 110 -7.09 5.08 -5.14
C VAL A 110 -8.17 5.64 -4.22
N ILE A 111 -8.80 4.81 -3.41
CA ILE A 111 -9.75 5.24 -2.39
C ILE A 111 -9.07 5.12 -1.03
N PHE A 112 -8.85 6.25 -0.36
CA PHE A 112 -8.36 6.27 1.01
C PHE A 112 -9.53 6.22 1.98
N GLY A 113 -9.51 5.27 2.91
CA GLY A 113 -10.55 5.10 3.91
C GLY A 113 -9.98 5.02 5.30
N GLY A 114 -10.34 5.95 6.19
CA GLY A 114 -9.85 5.92 7.56
C GLY A 114 -10.39 7.04 8.43
N LEU A 115 -10.54 6.74 9.73
CA LEU A 115 -11.05 7.70 10.72
C LEU A 115 -10.06 8.83 11.02
N GLU A 116 -8.77 8.62 10.76
CA GLU A 116 -7.70 9.60 11.00
C GLU A 116 -7.43 10.51 9.79
N LEU A 117 -8.20 10.37 8.71
CA LEU A 117 -8.06 11.25 7.55
C LEU A 117 -8.54 12.67 7.90
N PRO A 118 -7.85 13.71 7.41
CA PRO A 118 -8.25 15.09 7.66
C PRO A 118 -9.64 15.31 7.07
N VAL A 119 -10.57 15.82 7.89
CA VAL A 119 -11.93 16.16 7.43
C VAL A 119 -11.83 17.28 6.39
N ARG A 120 -12.01 16.93 5.11
CA ARG A 120 -12.06 17.90 4.01
C ARG A 120 -13.50 18.25 3.68
N VAL A 121 -13.74 19.54 3.43
CA VAL A 121 -14.99 20.00 2.81
C VAL A 121 -15.06 19.38 1.42
N GLY A 122 -16.01 18.46 1.20
CA GLY A 122 -16.12 17.67 -0.03
C GLY A 122 -15.58 16.23 0.04
N ALA A 123 -15.43 15.65 1.24
CA ALA A 123 -15.21 14.21 1.40
C ALA A 123 -16.21 13.41 0.54
N GLY A 124 -15.71 12.45 -0.23
CA GLY A 124 -16.47 11.75 -1.28
C GLY A 124 -16.27 12.27 -2.71
N ASN A 125 -15.65 13.43 -2.92
CA ASN A 125 -15.30 13.92 -4.25
C ASN A 125 -14.07 13.18 -4.81
N THR A 126 -14.12 12.86 -6.10
CA THR A 126 -12.97 12.32 -6.84
C THR A 126 -12.06 13.47 -7.25
N ASN A 127 -10.81 13.45 -6.80
CA ASN A 127 -9.79 14.45 -7.11
C ASN A 127 -8.82 13.89 -8.14
N ASN A 128 -8.50 14.69 -9.16
CA ASN A 128 -7.42 14.39 -10.09
C ASN A 128 -6.08 14.67 -9.41
N VAL A 129 -5.17 13.70 -9.51
CA VAL A 129 -3.79 13.87 -9.05
C VAL A 129 -2.94 14.34 -10.21
N PRO A 130 -2.17 15.42 -10.06
CA PRO A 130 -1.17 15.79 -11.05
C PRO A 130 -0.14 14.67 -11.19
N ILE A 131 -0.02 14.12 -12.40
CA ILE A 131 0.98 13.11 -12.79
C ILE A 131 2.05 13.75 -13.66
N CYS A 132 3.15 13.04 -13.91
CA CYS A 132 4.24 13.54 -14.74
C CYS A 132 3.79 13.81 -16.19
N ALA A 133 4.57 14.66 -16.89
CA ALA A 133 4.29 15.00 -18.27
C ALA A 133 4.25 13.77 -19.19
N SER A 134 5.13 12.78 -18.97
CA SER A 134 5.17 11.55 -19.76
C SER A 134 3.90 10.70 -19.59
N CYS A 135 3.40 10.55 -18.36
CA CYS A 135 2.13 9.86 -18.13
C CYS A 135 0.95 10.64 -18.74
N THR A 136 0.96 11.97 -18.63
CA THR A 136 -0.09 12.83 -19.20
C THR A 136 -0.14 12.73 -20.73
N THR A 137 1.01 12.81 -21.42
CA THR A 137 1.07 12.71 -22.90
C THR A 137 0.66 11.32 -23.40
N ARG A 138 0.85 10.28 -22.58
CA ARG A 138 0.36 8.92 -22.84
C ARG A 138 -1.12 8.72 -22.51
N GLY A 139 -1.85 9.78 -22.15
CA GLY A 139 -3.28 9.72 -21.85
C GLY A 139 -3.62 8.96 -20.57
N ARG A 140 -2.66 8.83 -19.64
CA ARG A 140 -2.87 8.14 -18.35
C ARG A 140 -3.52 9.08 -17.35
N THR A 141 -4.21 8.52 -16.37
CA THR A 141 -4.86 9.29 -15.30
C THR A 141 -4.64 8.64 -13.95
N TYR A 142 -4.53 9.50 -12.92
CA TYR A 142 -4.55 9.10 -11.53
C TYR A 142 -5.59 9.94 -10.78
N THR A 143 -6.54 9.27 -10.14
CA THR A 143 -7.53 9.90 -9.26
C THR A 143 -7.49 9.31 -7.86
N PHE A 144 -7.84 10.11 -6.86
CA PHE A 144 -8.18 9.58 -5.55
C PHE A 144 -9.52 10.10 -5.03
N SER A 145 -10.13 9.33 -4.15
CA SER A 145 -11.24 9.77 -3.31
C SER A 145 -11.00 9.37 -1.86
N GLU A 146 -11.68 10.03 -0.93
CA GLU A 146 -11.52 9.80 0.50
C GLU A 146 -12.87 9.56 1.17
N PHE A 147 -12.89 8.72 2.20
CA PHE A 147 -13.99 8.65 3.16
C PHE A 147 -13.47 8.60 4.60
N THR A 148 -14.11 9.37 5.48
CA THR A 148 -13.75 9.50 6.91
C THR A 148 -14.66 8.65 7.78
N SER A 149 -14.83 7.37 7.42
CA SER A 149 -15.63 6.39 8.17
C SER A 149 -14.84 5.09 8.31
N THR A 150 -15.38 4.13 9.06
CA THR A 150 -14.83 2.78 9.00
C THR A 150 -15.07 2.19 7.61
N TYR A 151 -14.24 1.22 7.22
CA TYR A 151 -14.42 0.53 5.94
C TYR A 151 -15.74 -0.25 5.87
N HIS A 152 -16.15 -0.85 6.99
CA HIS A 152 -17.42 -1.59 7.07
C HIS A 152 -18.67 -0.70 7.03
N ASP A 153 -18.54 0.60 7.31
CA ASP A 153 -19.60 1.57 7.03
C ASP A 153 -19.59 1.98 5.55
N TYR A 154 -18.39 2.22 4.99
CA TYR A 154 -18.24 2.62 3.58
C TYR A 154 -18.81 1.56 2.62
N VAL A 155 -18.61 0.28 2.90
CA VAL A 155 -19.10 -0.82 2.04
C VAL A 155 -20.63 -0.89 1.98
N GLN A 156 -21.34 -0.25 2.92
CA GLN A 156 -22.81 -0.14 2.91
C GLN A 156 -23.32 1.04 2.06
N THR A 157 -22.43 1.89 1.56
CA THR A 157 -22.79 3.06 0.77
C THR A 157 -22.99 2.70 -0.71
N SER A 158 -23.79 3.48 -1.43
CA SER A 158 -23.95 3.35 -2.89
C SER A 158 -22.69 3.70 -3.68
N ALA A 159 -21.71 4.36 -3.04
CA ALA A 159 -20.42 4.70 -3.63
C ALA A 159 -19.42 3.53 -3.60
N TYR A 160 -19.71 2.45 -2.86
CA TYR A 160 -18.82 1.30 -2.77
C TYR A 160 -18.72 0.57 -4.11
N ARG A 161 -17.47 0.29 -4.48
CA ARG A 161 -17.10 -0.65 -5.55
C ARG A 161 -16.07 -1.60 -4.97
N GLN A 162 -16.16 -2.88 -5.31
CA GLN A 162 -15.14 -3.84 -4.88
C GLN A 162 -13.81 -3.49 -5.55
N PRO A 163 -12.71 -3.34 -4.79
CA PRO A 163 -11.41 -3.01 -5.36
C PRO A 163 -10.74 -4.22 -6.02
N ASP A 164 -9.82 -3.96 -6.92
CA ASP A 164 -8.86 -4.96 -7.41
C ASP A 164 -7.92 -5.43 -6.29
N LEU A 165 -7.58 -4.53 -5.37
CA LEU A 165 -6.78 -4.80 -4.19
C LEU A 165 -7.19 -3.88 -3.02
N ALA A 166 -7.56 -4.47 -1.89
CA ALA A 166 -7.62 -3.77 -0.61
C ALA A 166 -6.24 -3.83 0.07
N VAL A 167 -5.76 -2.71 0.60
CA VAL A 167 -4.43 -2.58 1.18
C VAL A 167 -4.55 -2.05 2.60
N LEU A 168 -4.08 -2.83 3.56
CA LEU A 168 -4.05 -2.50 4.99
C LEU A 168 -2.59 -2.27 5.40
N PHE A 169 -2.16 -1.02 5.41
CA PHE A 169 -0.82 -0.64 5.85
C PHE A 169 -0.74 -0.55 7.38
N HIS A 170 0.18 -1.31 7.99
CA HIS A 170 0.53 -1.24 9.41
C HIS A 170 -0.65 -1.25 10.38
N THR A 171 -1.75 -1.91 10.02
CA THR A 171 -3.05 -1.69 10.68
C THR A 171 -3.17 -2.20 12.11
N GLY A 172 -2.23 -3.01 12.60
CA GLY A 172 -2.21 -3.48 13.99
C GLY A 172 -3.57 -4.02 14.44
N ARG A 173 -4.22 -4.86 13.63
CA ARG A 173 -5.68 -5.15 13.61
C ARG A 173 -6.27 -5.57 14.96
N ARG A 174 -5.43 -6.11 15.85
CA ARG A 174 -5.80 -6.62 17.17
C ARG A 174 -5.26 -5.77 18.34
N LEU A 175 -4.48 -4.73 18.10
CA LEU A 175 -4.12 -3.81 19.19
C LEU A 175 -5.35 -2.95 19.48
N LEU A 176 -5.89 -3.09 20.70
CA LEU A 176 -6.78 -2.08 21.28
C LEU A 176 -6.20 -0.72 20.93
N SER A 177 -7.01 0.08 20.27
CA SER A 177 -6.59 1.35 19.72
C SER A 177 -5.88 2.21 20.77
N VAL A 178 -4.57 2.26 20.66
CA VAL A 178 -3.82 3.39 21.17
C VAL A 178 -3.07 3.84 19.94
N GLY A 179 -3.68 4.76 19.20
CA GLY A 179 -2.93 5.44 18.16
C GLY A 179 -1.65 6.02 18.78
N PHE A 180 -0.61 6.20 17.97
CA PHE A 180 0.64 6.84 18.40
C PHE A 180 0.45 8.31 18.93
N GLY A 181 -0.80 8.78 19.04
CA GLY A 181 -1.20 10.04 19.68
C GLY A 181 -2.25 9.91 20.79
N GLY A 182 -2.41 8.74 21.43
CA GLY A 182 -3.31 8.59 22.60
C GLY A 182 -4.81 8.62 22.27
N GLY A 183 -5.18 8.56 20.99
CA GLY A 183 -6.58 8.44 20.55
C GLY A 183 -7.05 6.99 20.60
N LEU A 184 -8.17 6.76 21.31
CA LEU A 184 -8.95 5.53 21.20
C LEU A 184 -9.66 5.52 19.84
N LEU A 185 -9.20 4.72 18.87
CA LEU A 185 -10.00 4.34 17.70
C LEU A 185 -11.21 3.53 18.18
N GLN A 186 -12.36 4.20 18.22
CA GLN A 186 -13.65 3.55 18.32
C GLN A 186 -13.89 2.68 17.07
N GLY A 187 -13.69 1.37 17.20
CA GLY A 187 -14.09 0.41 16.17
C GLY A 187 -13.28 -0.88 16.23
N THR A 188 -13.95 -2.03 16.21
CA THR A 188 -13.26 -3.32 16.03
C THR A 188 -12.96 -3.52 14.54
N TRP A 189 -11.80 -4.10 14.20
CA TRP A 189 -11.48 -4.47 12.81
C TRP A 189 -12.32 -5.65 12.30
N ALA A 190 -12.93 -6.42 13.20
CA ALA A 190 -13.68 -7.64 12.88
C ALA A 190 -14.73 -7.48 11.75
N PRO A 191 -15.60 -6.45 11.72
CA PRO A 191 -16.55 -6.28 10.61
C PRO A 191 -15.86 -5.99 9.27
N THR A 192 -14.79 -5.19 9.28
CA THR A 192 -13.96 -4.94 8.09
C THR A 192 -13.29 -6.22 7.60
N THR A 193 -12.65 -6.97 8.51
CA THR A 193 -12.03 -8.26 8.22
C THR A 193 -13.05 -9.22 7.59
N ARG A 194 -14.22 -9.35 8.21
CA ARG A 194 -15.28 -10.25 7.74
C ARG A 194 -15.76 -9.87 6.35
N HIS A 195 -15.99 -8.58 6.08
CA HIS A 195 -16.37 -8.12 4.75
C HIS A 195 -15.30 -8.44 3.69
N LEU A 196 -14.02 -8.20 3.97
CA LEU A 196 -12.93 -8.50 3.03
C LEU A 196 -12.85 -10.00 2.70
N VAL A 197 -13.04 -10.86 3.71
CA VAL A 197 -13.13 -12.31 3.52
C VAL A 197 -14.39 -12.68 2.74
N ASP A 198 -15.57 -12.24 3.16
CA ASP A 198 -16.86 -12.64 2.58
C ASP A 198 -17.04 -12.16 1.13
N SER A 199 -16.47 -11.01 0.78
CA SER A 199 -16.51 -10.45 -0.59
C SER A 199 -15.50 -11.09 -1.55
N GLY A 200 -14.58 -11.92 -1.05
CA GLY A 200 -13.49 -12.46 -1.86
C GLY A 200 -12.48 -11.41 -2.32
N THR A 201 -12.47 -10.23 -1.70
CA THR A 201 -11.58 -9.12 -2.07
C THR A 201 -10.13 -9.53 -1.86
N LEU A 202 -9.31 -9.42 -2.91
CA LEU A 202 -7.87 -9.60 -2.78
C LEU A 202 -7.33 -8.55 -1.80
N THR A 203 -6.66 -9.01 -0.75
CA THR A 203 -6.24 -8.15 0.34
C THR A 203 -4.76 -8.32 0.63
N LEU A 204 -4.03 -7.21 0.55
CA LEU A 204 -2.65 -7.06 1.00
C LEU A 204 -2.65 -6.45 2.40
N CYS A 205 -1.88 -7.04 3.30
CA CYS A 205 -1.63 -6.47 4.62
C CYS A 205 -0.13 -6.36 4.86
N THR A 206 0.26 -5.36 5.66
CA THR A 206 1.63 -5.21 6.14
C THR A 206 1.69 -4.96 7.64
N SER A 207 2.81 -5.30 8.26
CA SER A 207 3.07 -5.03 9.68
C SER A 207 4.53 -4.61 9.91
N PHE A 208 4.79 -4.04 11.09
CA PHE A 208 6.14 -3.67 11.51
C PHE A 208 6.89 -4.88 12.07
N THR A 209 6.19 -5.82 12.69
CA THR A 209 6.83 -6.96 13.37
C THR A 209 6.29 -8.30 12.90
N ALA A 210 7.13 -9.33 13.01
CA ALA A 210 6.73 -10.71 12.78
C ALA A 210 5.62 -11.15 13.74
N HIS A 211 5.65 -10.64 14.98
CA HIS A 211 4.65 -10.95 15.99
C HIS A 211 3.26 -10.43 15.60
N GLU A 212 3.16 -9.17 15.15
CA GLU A 212 1.91 -8.63 14.61
C GLU A 212 1.40 -9.43 13.42
N ALA A 213 2.30 -9.75 12.47
CA ALA A 213 1.94 -10.50 11.27
C ALA A 213 1.41 -11.91 11.60
N ALA A 214 2.05 -12.59 12.56
CA ALA A 214 1.64 -13.91 13.01
C ALA A 214 0.27 -13.88 13.69
N ARG A 215 0.01 -12.92 14.58
CA ARG A 215 -1.30 -12.80 15.25
C ARG A 215 -2.43 -12.46 14.28
N ASP A 216 -2.17 -11.58 13.31
CA ASP A 216 -3.17 -11.28 12.28
C ASP A 216 -3.47 -12.53 11.44
N ALA A 217 -2.47 -13.37 11.18
CA ALA A 217 -2.66 -14.62 10.46
C ALA A 217 -3.44 -15.66 11.26
N GLU A 218 -3.21 -15.78 12.56
CA GLU A 218 -4.00 -16.62 13.47
C GLU A 218 -5.48 -16.20 13.50
N GLU A 219 -5.77 -14.90 13.49
CA GLU A 219 -7.15 -14.40 13.37
C GLU A 219 -7.78 -14.85 12.06
N LEU A 220 -7.07 -14.70 10.94
CA LEU A 220 -7.56 -15.08 9.61
C LEU A 220 -7.73 -16.60 9.47
N ASP A 221 -6.92 -17.43 10.14
CA ASP A 221 -7.09 -18.88 10.18
C ASP A 221 -8.40 -19.32 10.84
N SER A 222 -8.97 -18.48 11.72
CA SER A 222 -10.29 -18.73 12.32
C SER A 222 -11.47 -18.36 11.41
N LEU A 223 -11.18 -17.79 10.23
CA LEU A 223 -12.15 -17.37 9.23
C LEU A 223 -12.02 -18.23 7.96
N PRO A 224 -13.00 -18.23 7.05
CA PRO A 224 -12.85 -18.88 5.75
C PRO A 224 -11.94 -18.06 4.81
N ALA A 225 -10.82 -17.53 5.30
CA ALA A 225 -9.83 -16.84 4.50
C ALA A 225 -8.87 -17.85 3.84
N LYS A 226 -8.50 -17.60 2.59
CA LYS A 226 -7.45 -18.32 1.88
C LYS A 226 -6.22 -17.44 1.77
N PHE A 227 -5.14 -17.83 2.44
CA PHE A 227 -3.84 -17.23 2.21
C PHE A 227 -3.35 -17.54 0.79
N LEU A 228 -2.97 -16.50 0.07
CA LEU A 228 -2.15 -16.62 -1.13
C LEU A 228 -0.67 -16.53 -0.73
N LEU A 229 -0.37 -15.69 0.25
CA LEU A 229 0.95 -15.55 0.87
C LEU A 229 0.80 -15.47 2.39
N ARG A 230 1.44 -16.40 3.10
CA ARG A 230 1.55 -16.35 4.57
C ARG A 230 2.51 -15.24 5.00
N PRO A 231 2.45 -14.77 6.26
CA PRO A 231 3.39 -13.76 6.75
C PRO A 231 4.84 -14.10 6.50
N GLU A 232 5.53 -13.21 5.80
CA GLU A 232 6.97 -13.29 5.57
C GLU A 232 7.58 -11.89 5.52
N MET A 233 8.91 -11.82 5.52
CA MET A 233 9.62 -10.56 5.40
C MET A 233 9.49 -10.00 3.98
N ASN A 234 9.06 -8.75 3.87
CA ASN A 234 8.91 -8.08 2.59
C ASN A 234 10.28 -7.63 2.06
N LYS A 235 10.59 -8.05 0.83
CA LYS A 235 11.80 -7.62 0.09
C LYS A 235 11.76 -6.14 -0.27
N TRP A 236 10.57 -5.56 -0.35
CA TRP A 236 10.29 -4.17 -0.71
C TRP A 236 9.94 -3.28 0.47
N ARG A 237 10.25 -3.70 1.70
CA ARG A 237 10.16 -2.85 2.90
C ARG A 237 11.07 -1.63 2.77
N GLY A 238 10.73 -0.53 3.44
CA GLY A 238 11.65 0.60 3.58
C GLY A 238 12.99 0.16 4.19
N LEU A 239 14.07 0.85 3.84
CA LEU A 239 15.41 0.56 4.37
C LEU A 239 15.83 1.53 5.47
N VAL A 240 15.02 2.55 5.78
CA VAL A 240 15.31 3.46 6.90
C VAL A 240 14.82 2.82 8.20
N PRO A 241 15.71 2.61 9.19
CA PRO A 241 15.32 2.01 10.46
C PRO A 241 14.49 2.99 11.31
N ILE A 242 13.41 2.49 11.89
CA ILE A 242 12.55 3.21 12.83
C ILE A 242 12.73 2.59 14.22
N PRO A 243 13.16 3.35 15.24
CA PRO A 243 13.29 2.83 16.60
C PRO A 243 11.95 2.31 17.14
N VAL A 244 11.94 1.09 17.71
CA VAL A 244 10.74 0.53 18.34
C VAL A 244 10.63 1.03 19.78
N GLN A 245 9.59 1.82 20.07
CA GLN A 245 9.43 2.50 21.36
C GLN A 245 8.72 1.66 22.44
N LEU A 246 8.05 0.56 22.06
CA LEU A 246 7.17 -0.21 22.96
C LEU A 246 7.50 -1.71 22.90
N ASN A 247 7.77 -2.32 24.06
CA ASN A 247 7.90 -3.77 24.27
C ASN A 247 8.96 -4.50 23.43
N ALA A 248 9.92 -3.78 22.85
CA ALA A 248 11.05 -4.37 22.16
C ALA A 248 12.30 -4.34 23.05
N HIS A 249 13.28 -5.19 22.75
CA HIS A 249 14.59 -5.11 23.37
C HIS A 249 15.22 -3.74 23.11
N GLU A 250 16.02 -3.25 24.05
CA GLU A 250 16.82 -2.04 23.88
C GLU A 250 17.56 -2.09 22.52
N HIS A 251 17.53 -1.01 21.75
CA HIS A 251 18.08 -0.92 20.38
C HIS A 251 17.37 -1.72 19.28
N SER A 252 16.09 -2.08 19.46
CA SER A 252 15.31 -2.69 18.38
C SER A 252 14.83 -1.65 17.35
N PHE A 253 14.89 -2.03 16.07
CA PHE A 253 14.38 -1.23 14.95
C PHE A 253 13.35 -2.03 14.15
N CYS A 254 12.38 -1.33 13.58
CA CYS A 254 11.49 -1.85 12.56
C CYS A 254 11.61 -1.03 11.27
N PHE A 255 10.99 -1.52 10.20
CA PHE A 255 10.98 -0.88 8.90
C PHE A 255 9.56 -0.72 8.39
N ILE A 256 9.31 0.30 7.56
CA ILE A 256 8.01 0.47 6.92
C ILE A 256 7.73 -0.75 6.02
N ASN A 257 6.56 -1.36 6.17
CA ASN A 257 6.13 -2.55 5.43
C ASN A 257 7.07 -3.75 5.64
N GLN A 258 7.66 -3.92 6.82
CA GLN A 258 8.67 -4.94 7.09
C GLN A 258 8.20 -6.37 6.82
N PHE A 259 6.96 -6.69 7.21
CA PHE A 259 6.31 -7.95 6.89
C PHE A 259 5.08 -7.70 6.05
N TRP A 260 4.74 -8.69 5.23
CA TRP A 260 3.57 -8.64 4.38
C TRP A 260 2.93 -10.03 4.28
N TYR A 261 1.64 -10.03 3.95
CA TYR A 261 0.88 -11.23 3.67
C TYR A 261 -0.32 -10.88 2.77
N ILE A 262 -0.81 -11.89 2.04
CA ILE A 262 -1.86 -11.71 1.05
C ILE A 262 -2.92 -12.79 1.28
N PHE A 263 -4.18 -12.38 1.36
CA PHE A 263 -5.30 -13.31 1.46
C PHE A 263 -6.46 -12.88 0.56
N LYS A 264 -7.37 -13.83 0.34
CA LYS A 264 -8.70 -13.60 -0.25
C LYS A 264 -9.74 -14.44 0.48
N GLY A 265 -11.02 -14.17 0.23
CA GLY A 265 -12.09 -15.07 0.66
C GLY A 265 -11.93 -16.49 0.12
N GLY A 266 -12.21 -17.49 0.95
CA GLY A 266 -12.40 -18.87 0.54
C GLY A 266 -13.78 -19.04 -0.10
N GLU A 267 -13.92 -20.06 -0.96
CA GLU A 267 -15.23 -20.46 -1.47
C GLU A 267 -16.11 -20.86 -0.28
N LYS A 268 -17.35 -20.35 -0.24
CA LYS A 268 -18.34 -20.82 0.74
C LYS A 268 -18.52 -22.33 0.50
N LYS A 269 -18.10 -23.14 1.48
CA LYS A 269 -18.41 -24.57 1.50
C LYS A 269 -19.90 -24.80 1.63
#